data_AF-A0AAV6H2G8-F1
#
_entry.id   AF-A0AAV6H2G8-F1
#
_cell.length_a   1.000
_cell.length_b   1.000
_cell.length_c   1.000
_cell.angle_alpha   90.00
_cell.angle_beta   90.00
_cell.angle_gamma   90.00
#
_symmetry.space_group_name_H-M   'P 1'
#
loop_
_entity.id
_entity.type
_entity.pdbx_description
1 polymer ?
#
loop_
_entity_poly.entity_id
_entity_poly.type
_entity_poly.pdbx_seq_one_letter_code
_entity_poly.pdbx_strand_id
1 'polypeptide(L)'
;MADMKSWTLTLALFTCVAFLVTTEAQHAPGYCSFYEECGRNPSVESPLIEPIIPCLNYSPARPLQGAHYTKLIQVCPMLDQGVGKTKACCSINQLNSLQKSLQLSKAVLNRCPSCAENFAHIHCINTCSPDQSQIVNITQVMNMTITTTPAPSTNGTAVNETREVVLGYQSFISNTFAEAAFQSCKNVRIPATGGYAIATMCGRYGSALCTAQRWYDFQGDSSNGLAPLKVEFNLVPEGQPAPPGMVVYSGRALGCNENTTTGGQACSCQDCKESCPALPPLPEPAKPFAVGQLDGVLVICIIVFSCLSAVFLGFLIFKFKRQHSKRKDSEKGGHKKDRNGNTVSEAHPIIDPKDISCTDRNSLATQEFLGSFFRAWGTMMAENPVKVLLACLVVVVVFAIGLYKIELTTDPVQLWSVSPSAAAARLKGTSMTNRPTPFPRRTSSS
;
A
#
# COMPACT_ATOMS: atom_id res chain seq x y z
N MET A 1 -12.69 71.71 57.89
CA MET A 1 -11.61 71.58 56.88
C MET A 1 -10.70 70.34 57.11
N ALA A 2 -11.05 69.42 58.03
CA ALA A 2 -10.29 68.20 58.29
C ALA A 2 -10.89 66.93 57.64
N ASP A 3 -12.20 66.88 57.38
CA ASP A 3 -12.85 65.68 56.82
C ASP A 3 -12.67 65.48 55.31
N MET A 4 -12.42 66.55 54.55
CA MET A 4 -12.24 66.48 53.09
C MET A 4 -10.92 65.80 52.68
N LYS A 5 -9.88 65.85 53.53
CA LYS A 5 -8.57 65.23 53.25
C LYS A 5 -8.54 63.73 53.50
N SER A 6 -9.39 63.21 54.37
CA SER A 6 -9.46 61.79 54.69
C SER A 6 -10.05 60.99 53.52
N TRP A 7 -11.08 61.53 52.87
CA TRP A 7 -11.72 60.91 51.71
C TRP A 7 -10.84 60.90 50.45
N THR A 8 -10.00 61.92 50.25
CA THR A 8 -9.06 61.94 49.12
C THR A 8 -7.92 60.94 49.29
N LEU A 9 -7.48 60.67 50.53
CA LEU A 9 -6.45 59.65 50.80
C LEU A 9 -7.00 58.23 50.65
N THR A 10 -8.23 57.96 51.08
CA THR A 10 -8.84 56.63 50.94
C THR A 10 -9.20 56.30 49.50
N LEU A 11 -9.68 57.27 48.70
CA LEU A 11 -9.87 57.09 47.25
C LEU A 11 -8.56 56.88 46.51
N ALA A 12 -7.50 57.63 46.85
CA ALA A 12 -6.16 57.45 46.27
C ALA A 12 -5.55 56.07 46.63
N LEU A 13 -5.76 55.60 47.87
CA LEU A 13 -5.31 54.28 48.31
C LEU A 13 -6.09 53.17 47.61
N PHE A 14 -7.41 53.32 47.42
CA PHE A 14 -8.23 52.35 46.69
C PHE A 14 -7.90 52.31 45.19
N THR A 15 -7.55 53.45 44.58
CA THR A 15 -7.07 53.47 43.18
C THR A 15 -5.67 52.88 43.03
N CYS A 16 -4.77 53.07 44.00
CA CYS A 16 -3.46 52.42 44.00
C CYS A 16 -3.54 50.92 44.27
N VAL A 17 -4.44 50.47 45.16
CA VAL A 17 -4.68 49.03 45.40
C VAL A 17 -5.41 48.40 44.20
N ALA A 18 -6.33 49.10 43.55
CA ALA A 18 -6.95 48.62 42.30
C ALA A 18 -5.93 48.55 41.13
N PHE A 19 -4.92 49.43 41.10
CA PHE A 19 -3.81 49.32 40.14
C PHE A 19 -2.82 48.20 40.48
N LEU A 20 -2.60 47.90 41.77
CA LEU A 20 -1.69 46.83 42.21
C LEU A 20 -2.31 45.42 42.14
N VAL A 21 -3.63 45.30 41.97
CA VAL A 21 -4.34 43.99 41.88
C VAL A 21 -4.80 43.68 40.44
N THR A 22 -4.12 44.25 39.43
CA THR A 22 -4.19 43.73 38.04
C THR A 22 -2.93 42.93 37.68
N THR A 23 -2.56 41.97 38.54
CA THR A 23 -1.57 40.94 38.20
C THR A 23 -2.23 39.82 37.38
N GLU A 24 -2.78 40.10 36.21
CA GLU A 24 -3.30 39.06 35.29
C GLU A 24 -3.20 39.46 33.80
N ALA A 25 -1.97 39.66 33.32
CA ALA A 25 -1.68 39.45 31.90
C ALA A 25 -0.22 39.01 31.72
N GLN A 26 0.10 37.75 32.05
CA GLN A 26 1.40 37.13 31.76
C GLN A 26 1.58 36.74 30.27
N HIS A 27 0.94 37.49 29.36
CA HIS A 27 0.93 37.21 27.92
C HIS A 27 1.17 38.52 27.17
N ALA A 28 2.41 38.77 26.77
CA ALA A 28 2.82 40.01 26.11
C ALA A 28 3.72 39.73 24.90
N PRO A 29 3.62 40.52 23.82
CA PRO A 29 4.51 40.36 22.67
C PRO A 29 5.97 40.58 23.09
N GLY A 30 6.88 39.77 22.56
CA GLY A 30 8.31 39.81 22.85
C GLY A 30 8.70 39.21 24.21
N TYR A 31 7.81 38.47 24.88
CA TYR A 31 8.09 37.81 26.16
C TYR A 31 7.98 36.28 26.05
N CYS A 32 8.81 35.61 26.85
CA CYS A 32 8.90 34.17 27.03
C CYS A 32 8.11 33.73 28.25
N SER A 33 7.58 32.50 28.24
CA SER A 33 6.96 31.88 29.42
C SER A 33 7.95 31.02 30.20
N PHE A 34 8.93 30.44 29.50
CA PHE A 34 9.97 29.61 30.09
C PHE A 34 11.31 29.83 29.39
N TYR A 35 12.42 29.56 30.10
CA TYR A 35 13.77 29.73 29.58
C TYR A 35 14.77 28.89 30.40
N GLU A 36 15.78 28.32 29.74
CA GLU A 36 16.69 27.28 30.27
C GLU A 36 16.01 25.93 30.60
N GLU A 37 16.83 24.90 30.76
CA GLU A 37 16.43 23.57 31.19
C GLU A 37 16.60 23.44 32.71
N CYS A 38 15.61 22.84 33.38
CA CYS A 38 15.57 22.69 34.83
C CYS A 38 15.79 21.25 35.31
N GLY A 39 15.93 20.30 34.38
CA GLY A 39 16.23 18.90 34.70
C GLY A 39 15.16 17.94 34.18
N ARG A 40 15.11 16.74 34.77
CA ARG A 40 14.26 15.65 34.30
C ARG A 40 12.86 15.72 34.90
N ASN A 41 11.84 15.49 34.07
CA ASN A 41 10.46 15.39 34.49
C ASN A 41 10.26 14.18 35.42
N PRO A 42 9.87 14.38 36.70
CA PRO A 42 9.63 13.29 37.62
C PRO A 42 8.31 12.55 37.36
N SER A 43 7.38 13.14 36.60
CA SER A 43 6.04 12.58 36.34
C SER A 43 6.00 11.62 35.15
N VAL A 44 7.08 11.49 34.38
CA VAL A 44 7.15 10.56 33.23
C VAL A 44 7.83 9.26 33.66
N GLU A 45 7.01 8.24 33.85
CA GLU A 45 7.48 6.89 34.17
C GLU A 45 7.99 6.18 32.90
N SER A 46 9.17 5.54 32.97
CA SER A 46 9.77 4.76 31.88
C SER A 46 9.89 5.47 30.51
N PRO A 47 10.56 6.63 30.42
CA PRO A 47 10.66 7.36 29.18
C PRO A 47 11.58 6.68 28.16
N LEU A 48 11.23 6.77 26.88
CA LEU A 48 12.06 6.32 25.75
C LEU A 48 13.16 7.34 25.40
N ILE A 49 12.98 8.61 25.78
CA ILE A 49 13.91 9.72 25.57
C ILE A 49 14.01 10.53 26.86
N GLU A 50 15.16 11.11 27.19
CA GLU A 50 15.31 11.96 28.37
C GLU A 50 14.25 13.08 28.42
N PRO A 51 13.32 13.06 29.40
CA PRO A 51 12.23 14.01 29.46
C PRO A 51 12.69 15.29 30.18
N ILE A 52 13.49 16.09 29.50
CA ILE A 52 14.01 17.35 30.05
C ILE A 52 12.93 18.44 30.00
N ILE A 53 12.69 19.12 31.12
CA ILE A 53 11.67 20.16 31.28
C ILE A 53 12.28 21.55 31.47
N PRO A 54 11.62 22.61 30.97
CA PRO A 54 12.15 23.95 31.08
C PRO A 54 11.83 24.60 32.43
N CYS A 55 12.62 25.60 32.80
CA CYS A 55 12.34 26.44 33.96
C CYS A 55 11.27 27.48 33.64
N LEU A 56 10.29 27.66 34.53
CA LEU A 56 9.36 28.78 34.44
C LEU A 56 10.16 30.08 34.53
N ASN A 57 10.03 30.94 33.53
CA ASN A 57 10.80 32.18 33.45
C ASN A 57 10.11 33.18 32.52
N TYR A 58 9.31 34.05 33.11
CA TYR A 58 8.72 35.16 32.40
C TYR A 58 9.77 36.26 32.17
N SER A 59 10.29 36.35 30.94
CA SER A 59 11.34 37.32 30.60
C SER A 59 11.25 37.78 29.14
N PRO A 60 11.83 38.94 28.79
CA PRO A 60 11.91 39.38 27.40
C PRO A 60 12.71 38.40 26.54
N ALA A 61 12.29 38.22 25.28
CA ALA A 61 13.00 37.44 24.29
C ALA A 61 14.42 37.96 24.07
N ARG A 62 15.38 37.04 24.02
CA ARG A 62 16.81 37.37 24.03
C ARG A 62 17.34 37.48 22.59
N PRO A 63 18.15 38.51 22.27
CA PRO A 63 18.81 38.59 20.97
C PRO A 63 19.84 37.47 20.83
N LEU A 64 19.79 36.75 19.71
CA LEU A 64 20.73 35.67 19.45
C LEU A 64 21.97 36.17 18.70
N GLN A 65 23.15 35.70 19.11
CA GLN A 65 24.43 36.02 18.49
C GLN A 65 25.34 34.78 18.42
N GLY A 66 26.31 34.82 17.51
CA GLY A 66 27.38 33.81 17.40
C GLY A 66 26.87 32.37 17.28
N ALA A 67 27.40 31.49 18.13
CA ALA A 67 27.05 30.06 18.16
C ALA A 67 25.56 29.82 18.46
N HIS A 68 24.93 30.67 19.28
CA HIS A 68 23.52 30.53 19.63
C HIS A 68 22.63 30.76 18.40
N TYR A 69 22.89 31.84 17.65
CA TYR A 69 22.19 32.14 16.40
C TYR A 69 22.38 31.04 15.36
N THR A 70 23.62 30.58 15.17
CA THR A 70 23.94 29.50 14.23
C THR A 70 23.17 28.22 14.57
N LYS A 71 23.08 27.88 15.87
CA LYS A 71 22.34 26.72 16.33
C LYS A 71 20.83 26.86 16.08
N LEU A 72 20.26 28.05 16.31
CA LEU A 72 18.84 28.31 16.04
C LEU A 72 18.52 28.05 14.56
N ILE A 73 19.30 28.58 13.63
CA ILE A 73 19.05 28.40 12.18
C ILE A 73 19.11 26.91 11.80
N GLN A 74 20.05 26.15 12.39
CA GLN A 74 20.18 24.73 12.11
C GLN A 74 18.95 23.92 12.55
N VAL A 75 18.32 24.29 13.66
CA VAL A 75 17.22 23.52 14.27
C VAL A 75 15.85 24.07 13.86
N CYS A 76 15.71 25.38 13.87
CA CYS A 76 14.48 26.16 13.69
C CYS A 76 14.69 27.30 12.67
N PRO A 77 14.97 26.99 11.40
CA PRO A 77 15.26 28.00 10.37
C PRO A 77 14.09 28.97 10.13
N MET A 78 12.85 28.56 10.42
CA MET A 78 11.66 29.40 10.26
C MET A 78 11.61 30.61 11.20
N LEU A 79 12.42 30.63 12.26
CA LEU A 79 12.51 31.73 13.22
C LEU A 79 13.58 32.77 12.84
N ASP A 80 14.32 32.56 11.75
CA ASP A 80 15.39 33.47 11.37
C ASP A 80 14.87 34.79 10.79
N GLN A 81 15.26 35.90 11.42
CA GLN A 81 15.01 37.27 10.96
C GLN A 81 16.31 37.98 10.50
N GLY A 82 17.41 37.24 10.41
CA GLY A 82 18.73 37.72 10.05
C GLY A 82 19.64 38.03 11.23
N VAL A 83 20.95 38.07 10.94
CA VAL A 83 22.01 38.32 11.92
C VAL A 83 21.75 39.63 12.68
N GLY A 84 21.77 39.57 14.01
CA GLY A 84 21.58 40.72 14.90
C GLY A 84 20.13 41.18 15.08
N LYS A 85 19.17 40.59 14.35
CA LYS A 85 17.73 40.88 14.48
C LYS A 85 16.97 39.76 15.17
N THR A 86 17.40 38.52 14.97
CA THR A 86 16.74 37.33 15.51
C THR A 86 16.76 37.32 17.03
N LYS A 87 15.56 37.24 17.63
CA LYS A 87 15.35 37.00 19.06
C LYS A 87 14.67 35.65 19.27
N ALA A 88 14.93 35.01 20.39
CA ALA A 88 14.30 33.74 20.73
C ALA A 88 14.10 33.58 22.24
N CYS A 89 13.19 32.67 22.60
CA CYS A 89 12.84 32.30 23.97
C CYS A 89 13.46 30.97 24.42
N CYS A 90 14.55 30.54 23.80
CA CYS A 90 15.21 29.30 24.16
C CYS A 90 16.72 29.46 24.30
N SER A 91 17.35 28.60 25.10
CA SER A 91 18.79 28.50 25.25
C SER A 91 19.42 27.50 24.27
N ILE A 92 20.75 27.51 24.16
CA ILE A 92 21.50 26.53 23.36
C ILE A 92 21.21 25.09 23.83
N ASN A 93 21.05 24.88 25.13
CA ASN A 93 20.74 23.56 25.69
C ASN A 93 19.37 23.09 25.22
N GLN A 94 18.35 23.96 25.32
CA GLN A 94 17.00 23.68 24.81
C GLN A 94 17.02 23.37 23.31
N LEU A 95 17.82 24.09 22.51
CA LEU A 95 17.99 23.79 21.08
C LEU A 95 18.65 22.43 20.83
N ASN A 96 19.65 22.04 21.64
CA ASN A 96 20.29 20.73 21.54
C ASN A 96 19.30 19.60 21.89
N SER A 97 18.53 19.75 22.96
CA SER A 97 17.52 18.78 23.38
C SER A 97 16.38 18.69 22.37
N LEU A 98 15.91 19.83 21.86
CA LEU A 98 14.90 19.89 20.80
C LEU A 98 15.41 19.19 19.53
N GLN A 99 16.66 19.43 19.12
CA GLN A 99 17.24 18.74 17.96
C GLN A 99 17.26 17.22 18.15
N LYS A 100 17.69 16.73 19.31
CA LYS A 100 17.72 15.29 19.62
C LYS A 100 16.32 14.67 19.58
N SER A 101 15.33 15.32 20.17
CA SER A 101 13.94 14.85 20.15
C SER A 101 13.36 14.83 18.72
N LEU A 102 13.58 15.91 17.95
CA LEU A 102 13.13 15.99 16.57
C LEU A 102 13.83 14.99 15.65
N GLN A 103 15.08 14.60 15.91
CA GLN A 103 15.81 13.63 15.08
C GLN A 103 15.11 12.27 15.00
N LEU A 104 14.49 11.81 16.09
CA LEU A 104 13.75 10.54 16.09
C LEU A 104 12.58 10.60 15.11
N SER A 105 11.76 11.65 15.20
CA SER A 105 10.62 11.87 14.31
C SER A 105 11.07 12.12 12.87
N LYS A 106 12.14 12.90 12.67
CA LYS A 106 12.75 13.13 11.35
C LYS A 106 13.24 11.83 10.72
N ALA A 107 13.74 10.86 11.48
CA ALA A 107 14.16 9.56 10.94
C ALA A 107 12.98 8.79 10.32
N VAL A 108 11.78 8.92 10.89
CA VAL A 108 10.54 8.28 10.37
C VAL A 108 9.95 9.09 9.21
N LEU A 109 10.08 10.42 9.25
CA LEU A 109 9.50 11.35 8.26
C LEU A 109 10.47 11.72 7.13
N ASN A 110 11.69 11.17 7.10
CA ASN A 110 12.78 11.62 6.21
C ASN A 110 12.46 11.51 4.70
N ARG A 111 11.52 10.65 4.31
CA ARG A 111 11.08 10.49 2.92
C ARG A 111 10.32 11.70 2.39
N CYS A 112 9.80 12.55 3.27
CA CYS A 112 9.08 13.74 2.90
C CYS A 112 9.60 14.96 3.69
N PRO A 113 10.58 15.70 3.13
CA PRO A 113 11.22 16.83 3.82
C PRO A 113 10.25 17.93 4.26
N SER A 114 9.22 18.26 3.47
CA SER A 114 8.23 19.28 3.83
C SER A 114 7.38 18.86 5.03
N CYS A 115 6.99 17.59 5.12
CA CYS A 115 6.37 17.03 6.32
C CYS A 115 7.28 17.12 7.54
N ALA A 116 8.56 16.75 7.40
CA ALA A 116 9.52 16.81 8.49
C ALA A 116 9.78 18.26 8.97
N GLU A 117 9.77 19.23 8.06
CA GLU A 117 9.83 20.66 8.41
C GLU A 117 8.57 21.12 9.13
N ASN A 118 7.38 20.79 8.65
CA ASN A 118 6.12 21.13 9.32
C ASN A 118 6.02 20.53 10.73
N PHE A 119 6.48 19.29 10.90
CA PHE A 119 6.56 18.66 12.21
C PHE A 119 7.51 19.42 13.14
N ALA A 120 8.69 19.81 12.68
CA ALA A 120 9.63 20.59 13.48
C ALA A 120 9.11 22.01 13.78
N HIS A 121 8.36 22.60 12.84
CA HIS A 121 7.87 23.97 12.90
C HIS A 121 7.10 24.26 14.18
N ILE A 122 6.09 23.45 14.51
CA ILE A 122 5.28 23.70 15.69
C ILE A 122 6.09 23.62 17.00
N HIS A 123 7.01 22.64 17.10
CA HIS A 123 7.85 22.48 18.29
C HIS A 123 8.85 23.64 18.45
N CYS A 124 9.38 24.15 17.34
CA CYS A 124 10.19 25.37 17.31
C CYS A 124 9.39 26.60 17.77
N ILE A 125 8.14 26.74 17.32
CA ILE A 125 7.29 27.87 17.70
C ILE A 125 6.96 27.83 19.19
N ASN A 126 6.55 26.68 19.72
CA ASN A 126 6.23 26.55 21.14
C ASN A 126 7.46 26.74 22.04
N THR A 127 8.65 26.34 21.58
CA THR A 127 9.87 26.35 22.41
C THR A 127 10.68 27.63 22.30
N CYS A 128 10.79 28.21 21.09
CA CYS A 128 11.79 29.23 20.79
C CYS A 128 11.21 30.55 20.23
N SER A 129 9.90 30.62 19.91
CA SER A 129 9.30 31.85 19.38
C SER A 129 9.59 33.06 20.28
N PRO A 130 9.97 34.24 19.74
CA PRO A 130 10.16 35.44 20.54
C PRO A 130 8.87 35.95 21.21
N ASP A 131 7.71 35.56 20.68
CA ASP A 131 6.38 35.90 21.22
C ASP A 131 5.74 34.70 21.95
N GLN A 132 6.58 33.80 22.50
CA GLN A 132 6.15 32.54 23.11
C GLN A 132 5.03 32.74 24.14
N SER A 133 5.09 33.78 24.98
CA SER A 133 4.08 33.99 26.03
C SER A 133 2.67 34.23 25.50
N GLN A 134 2.50 34.64 24.24
CA GLN A 134 1.18 34.76 23.63
C GLN A 134 0.71 33.46 22.95
N ILE A 135 1.60 32.49 22.73
CA ILE A 135 1.31 31.25 22.00
C ILE A 135 1.09 30.08 22.97
N VAL A 136 1.88 30.03 24.06
CA VAL A 136 1.81 28.98 25.08
C VAL A 136 1.28 29.52 26.41
N ASN A 137 0.25 28.86 26.94
CA ASN A 137 -0.32 29.16 28.25
C ASN A 137 0.09 28.08 29.25
N ILE A 138 0.83 28.44 30.30
CA ILE A 138 1.33 27.49 31.29
C ILE A 138 0.20 27.02 32.19
N THR A 139 0.00 25.71 32.29
CA THR A 139 -1.11 25.12 33.07
C THR A 139 -0.64 24.33 34.28
N GLN A 140 0.58 23.80 34.26
CA GLN A 140 1.11 22.96 35.33
C GLN A 140 2.57 23.32 35.63
N VAL A 141 2.83 23.64 36.90
CA VAL A 141 4.16 23.96 37.43
C VAL A 141 4.45 23.16 38.70
N MET A 142 5.72 22.99 39.02
CA MET A 142 6.19 22.32 40.24
C MET A 142 7.45 23.00 40.76
N ASN A 143 7.64 23.03 42.07
CA ASN A 143 8.91 23.43 42.68
C ASN A 143 9.87 22.25 42.71
N MET A 144 11.05 22.43 42.11
CA MET A 144 12.09 21.41 42.07
C MET A 144 13.41 21.97 42.59
N THR A 145 14.06 21.24 43.50
CA THR A 145 15.41 21.57 43.96
C THR A 145 16.43 21.08 42.93
N ILE A 146 17.14 22.01 42.32
CA ILE A 146 18.15 21.75 41.29
C ILE A 146 19.53 21.94 41.90
N THR A 147 20.33 20.87 41.85
CA THR A 147 21.73 20.92 42.25
C THR A 147 22.58 21.26 41.03
N THR A 148 23.08 22.49 40.97
CA THR A 148 24.04 22.88 39.94
C THR A 148 25.43 22.55 40.42
N THR A 149 26.05 21.53 39.81
CA THR A 149 27.47 21.24 40.02
C THR A 149 28.29 22.07 39.05
N PRO A 150 29.27 22.86 39.53
CA PRO A 150 30.22 23.53 38.65
C PRO A 150 30.95 22.51 37.79
N ALA A 151 31.40 22.94 36.61
CA ALA A 151 32.21 22.10 35.74
C ALA A 151 33.42 21.54 36.52
N PRO A 152 33.89 20.31 36.21
CA PRO A 152 34.98 19.67 36.96
C PRO A 152 36.29 20.48 36.99
N SER A 153 36.43 21.48 36.12
CA SER A 153 37.57 22.42 36.05
C SER A 153 37.45 23.66 36.96
N THR A 154 36.34 23.83 37.68
CA THR A 154 36.10 24.99 38.56
C THR A 154 35.99 24.55 40.02
N ASN A 155 36.80 25.15 40.91
CA ASN A 155 36.68 25.02 42.36
C ASN A 155 35.41 25.74 42.85
N GLY A 156 34.25 25.16 42.59
CA GLY A 156 32.98 25.63 43.11
C GLY A 156 32.31 24.56 43.97
N THR A 157 31.53 25.00 44.95
CA THR A 157 30.62 24.15 45.71
C THR A 157 29.32 23.93 44.93
N ALA A 158 28.71 22.75 45.06
CA ALA A 158 27.40 22.49 44.49
C ALA A 158 26.37 23.44 45.10
N VAL A 159 25.61 24.14 44.25
CA VAL A 159 24.56 25.07 44.69
C VAL A 159 23.21 24.39 44.51
N ASN A 160 22.45 24.29 45.60
CA ASN A 160 21.07 23.82 45.59
C ASN A 160 20.15 25.03 45.48
N GLU A 161 19.41 25.13 44.38
CA GLU A 161 18.45 26.20 44.13
C GLU A 161 17.07 25.60 43.87
N THR A 162 16.04 26.08 44.56
CA THR A 162 14.66 25.71 44.25
C THR A 162 14.17 26.57 43.09
N ARG A 163 13.77 25.93 41.99
CA ARG A 163 13.19 26.61 40.82
C ARG A 163 11.81 26.06 40.51
N GLU A 164 10.95 26.92 39.97
CA GLU A 164 9.69 26.52 39.37
C GLU A 164 9.94 25.92 37.98
N VAL A 165 9.42 24.72 37.75
CA VAL A 165 9.57 23.98 36.50
C VAL A 165 8.21 23.79 35.83
N VAL A 166 8.19 23.78 34.50
CA VAL A 166 6.96 23.61 33.72
C VAL A 166 6.74 22.13 33.42
N LEU A 167 5.59 21.60 33.85
CA LEU A 167 5.16 20.22 33.60
C LEU A 167 4.11 20.12 32.50
N GLY A 168 3.41 21.22 32.21
CA GLY A 168 2.43 21.25 31.14
C GLY A 168 1.97 22.64 30.73
N TYR A 169 1.60 22.76 29.47
CA TYR A 169 1.08 23.99 28.88
C TYR A 169 0.07 23.70 27.76
N GLN A 170 -0.75 24.69 27.43
CA GLN A 170 -1.63 24.72 26.27
C GLN A 170 -0.96 25.50 25.13
N SER A 171 -1.10 25.01 23.90
CA SER A 171 -0.62 25.65 22.68
C SER A 171 -1.80 25.93 21.76
N PHE A 172 -2.00 27.19 21.37
CA PHE A 172 -3.10 27.60 20.50
C PHE A 172 -2.62 27.71 19.06
N ILE A 173 -3.13 26.85 18.19
CA ILE A 173 -2.73 26.78 16.78
C ILE A 173 -3.94 26.86 15.88
N SER A 174 -3.80 27.48 14.71
CA SER A 174 -4.89 27.54 13.74
C SER A 174 -5.16 26.16 13.17
N ASN A 175 -6.45 25.85 12.99
CA ASN A 175 -6.85 24.58 12.40
C ASN A 175 -6.30 24.42 10.97
N THR A 176 -6.15 25.51 10.21
CA THR A 176 -5.60 25.49 8.85
C THR A 176 -4.12 25.11 8.83
N PHE A 177 -3.28 25.69 9.70
CA PHE A 177 -1.89 25.26 9.85
C PHE A 177 -1.79 23.80 10.27
N ALA A 178 -2.57 23.42 11.29
CA ALA A 178 -2.53 22.08 11.87
C ALA A 178 -2.92 21.00 10.85
N GLU A 179 -4.01 21.23 10.12
CA GLU A 179 -4.51 20.31 9.10
C GLU A 179 -3.53 20.25 7.91
N ALA A 180 -3.02 21.38 7.42
CA ALA A 180 -2.05 21.38 6.33
C ALA A 180 -0.75 20.64 6.70
N ALA A 181 -0.25 20.82 7.92
CA ALA A 181 0.89 20.05 8.44
C ALA A 181 0.59 18.54 8.47
N PHE A 182 -0.57 18.15 9.00
CA PHE A 182 -1.01 16.75 9.02
C PHE A 182 -1.15 16.15 7.61
N GLN A 183 -1.78 16.88 6.68
CA GLN A 183 -1.98 16.45 5.30
C GLN A 183 -0.66 16.23 4.57
N SER A 184 0.36 17.05 4.85
CA SER A 184 1.70 16.86 4.30
C SER A 184 2.35 15.53 4.73
N CYS A 185 1.94 14.98 5.87
CA CYS A 185 2.54 13.80 6.51
C CYS A 185 1.72 12.51 6.38
N LYS A 186 0.40 12.58 6.18
CA LYS A 186 -0.51 11.43 6.31
C LYS A 186 -0.18 10.24 5.40
N ASN A 187 0.45 10.49 4.25
CA ASN A 187 0.75 9.48 3.23
C ASN A 187 2.21 9.00 3.25
N VAL A 188 3.07 9.55 4.10
CA VAL A 188 4.49 9.19 4.17
C VAL A 188 4.62 7.73 4.57
N ARG A 189 5.43 6.96 3.82
CA ARG A 189 5.60 5.51 4.02
C ARG A 189 6.82 5.18 4.85
N ILE A 190 6.77 4.05 5.55
CA ILE A 190 7.95 3.42 6.16
C ILE A 190 8.39 2.27 5.25
N PRO A 191 9.56 2.35 4.58
CA PRO A 191 9.98 1.33 3.62
C PRO A 191 10.09 -0.09 4.19
N ALA A 192 10.51 -0.20 5.46
CA ALA A 192 10.72 -1.48 6.12
C ALA A 192 9.41 -2.25 6.39
N THR A 193 8.32 -1.55 6.69
CA THR A 193 7.03 -2.17 7.05
C THR A 193 5.99 -2.05 5.94
N GLY A 194 6.18 -1.16 4.97
CA GLY A 194 5.16 -0.77 3.98
C GLY A 194 4.00 0.06 4.58
N GLY A 195 3.99 0.27 5.89
CA GLY A 195 2.99 1.05 6.61
C GLY A 195 3.17 2.56 6.42
N TYR A 196 2.25 3.34 7.01
CA TYR A 196 2.33 4.80 7.04
C TYR A 196 3.06 5.27 8.29
N ALA A 197 3.94 6.27 8.14
CA ALA A 197 4.66 6.91 9.24
C ALA A 197 3.71 7.45 10.30
N ILE A 198 2.60 8.05 9.89
CA ILE A 198 1.60 8.62 10.80
C ILE A 198 1.02 7.58 11.78
N ALA A 199 1.03 6.29 11.42
CA ALA A 199 0.52 5.24 12.29
C ALA A 199 1.33 5.11 13.59
N THR A 200 2.64 5.37 13.55
CA THR A 200 3.50 5.33 14.74
C THR A 200 3.42 6.62 15.57
N MET A 201 2.66 7.61 15.10
CA MET A 201 2.53 8.95 15.69
C MET A 201 1.08 9.28 16.07
N CYS A 202 0.19 8.28 16.08
CA CYS A 202 -1.24 8.46 16.35
C CYS A 202 -1.80 7.45 17.36
N GLY A 203 -0.92 6.83 18.13
CA GLY A 203 -1.25 5.87 19.19
C GLY A 203 -2.23 4.78 18.73
N ARG A 204 -3.27 4.56 19.52
CA ARG A 204 -4.29 3.50 19.30
C ARG A 204 -5.10 3.65 18.01
N TYR A 205 -5.13 4.84 17.40
CA TYR A 205 -5.94 5.10 16.21
C TYR A 205 -5.30 4.56 14.92
N GLY A 206 -3.98 4.31 14.94
CA GLY A 206 -3.23 3.93 13.75
C GLY A 206 -3.36 4.96 12.63
N SER A 207 -3.08 4.56 11.39
CA SER A 207 -3.21 5.47 10.22
C SER A 207 -4.65 5.68 9.76
N ALA A 208 -5.50 4.65 9.85
CA ALA A 208 -6.84 4.67 9.28
C ALA A 208 -7.81 5.63 9.98
N LEU A 209 -7.64 5.85 11.29
CA LEU A 209 -8.49 6.72 12.10
C LEU A 209 -7.73 7.94 12.64
N CYS A 210 -6.57 8.27 12.08
CA CYS A 210 -5.81 9.44 12.51
C CYS A 210 -6.43 10.72 11.95
N THR A 211 -6.52 11.75 12.79
CA THR A 211 -6.90 13.12 12.42
C THR A 211 -5.80 14.07 12.87
N ALA A 212 -5.77 15.31 12.36
CA ALA A 212 -4.80 16.31 12.82
C ALA A 212 -4.82 16.46 14.35
N GLN A 213 -6.00 16.62 14.96
CA GLN A 213 -6.13 16.70 16.42
C GLN A 213 -5.47 15.50 17.12
N ARG A 214 -5.82 14.26 16.72
CA ARG A 214 -5.26 13.05 17.35
C ARG A 214 -3.75 12.91 17.19
N TRP A 215 -3.22 13.40 16.06
CA TRP A 215 -1.79 13.43 15.81
C TRP A 215 -1.07 14.45 16.70
N TYR A 216 -1.65 15.61 16.95
CA TYR A 216 -1.13 16.59 17.90
C TYR A 216 -1.31 16.14 19.35
N ASP A 217 -2.45 15.56 19.71
CA ASP A 217 -2.71 14.99 21.04
C ASP A 217 -1.65 13.95 21.38
N PHE A 218 -1.32 13.05 20.44
CA PHE A 218 -0.27 12.07 20.64
C PHE A 218 1.10 12.72 20.86
N GLN A 219 1.44 13.79 20.14
CA GLN A 219 2.70 14.51 20.33
C GLN A 219 2.80 15.22 21.69
N GLY A 220 1.66 15.64 22.24
CA GLY A 220 1.58 16.36 23.51
C GLY A 220 1.32 15.47 24.73
N ASP A 221 1.05 14.18 24.53
CA ASP A 221 0.76 13.25 25.60
C ASP A 221 2.05 12.67 26.21
N SER A 222 2.43 13.17 27.39
CA SER A 222 3.62 12.70 28.12
C SER A 222 3.55 11.23 28.57
N SER A 223 2.36 10.61 28.58
CA SER A 223 2.21 9.19 28.94
C SER A 223 2.73 8.23 27.86
N ASN A 224 2.96 8.71 26.64
CA ASN A 224 3.51 7.90 25.55
C ASN A 224 5.01 7.59 25.69
N GLY A 225 5.69 8.17 26.70
CA GLY A 225 7.13 8.02 26.95
C GLY A 225 8.05 8.72 25.95
N LEU A 226 7.51 9.45 24.97
CA LEU A 226 8.22 10.23 23.95
C LEU A 226 8.15 11.74 24.23
N ALA A 227 6.99 12.24 24.66
CA ALA A 227 6.81 13.65 24.96
C ALA A 227 7.40 13.99 26.35
N PRO A 228 8.28 15.00 26.47
CA PRO A 228 8.98 15.29 27.73
C PRO A 228 8.06 15.87 28.81
N LEU A 229 6.94 16.48 28.41
CA LEU A 229 5.96 17.14 29.26
C LEU A 229 4.61 17.22 28.55
N LYS A 230 3.53 17.54 29.27
CA LYS A 230 2.18 17.57 28.70
C LYS A 230 1.95 18.83 27.88
N VAL A 231 1.65 18.68 26.59
CA VAL A 231 1.25 19.79 25.71
C VAL A 231 -0.17 19.57 25.23
N GLU A 232 -1.09 20.47 25.58
CA GLU A 232 -2.46 20.43 25.08
C GLU A 232 -2.57 21.34 23.85
N PHE A 233 -2.64 20.72 22.66
CA PHE A 233 -2.77 21.43 21.40
C PHE A 233 -4.23 21.76 21.10
N ASN A 234 -4.56 23.05 21.15
CA ASN A 234 -5.87 23.58 20.84
C ASN A 234 -5.90 24.05 19.38
N LEU A 235 -6.51 23.24 18.51
CA LEU A 235 -6.73 23.59 17.09
C LEU A 235 -7.94 24.51 16.97
N VAL A 236 -7.69 25.81 16.82
CA VAL A 236 -8.71 26.86 16.77
C VAL A 236 -9.23 27.01 15.34
N PRO A 237 -10.54 26.82 15.09
CA PRO A 237 -11.16 27.10 13.79
C PRO A 237 -11.04 28.57 13.38
N GLU A 238 -11.07 28.84 12.08
CA GLU A 238 -11.05 30.23 11.59
C GLU A 238 -12.26 31.03 12.08
N GLY A 239 -12.03 32.29 12.46
CA GLY A 239 -13.07 33.18 12.97
C GLY A 239 -13.43 32.99 14.44
N GLN A 240 -12.86 32.00 15.14
CA GLN A 240 -13.02 31.88 16.59
C GLN A 240 -11.94 32.67 17.35
N PRO A 241 -12.31 33.41 18.41
CA PRO A 241 -11.35 34.17 19.20
C PRO A 241 -10.47 33.26 20.06
N ALA A 242 -9.21 33.66 20.24
CA ALA A 242 -8.33 33.07 21.25
C ALA A 242 -8.79 33.47 22.67
N PRO A 243 -8.35 32.75 23.72
CA PRO A 243 -8.47 33.24 25.09
C PRO A 243 -7.82 34.63 25.26
N PRO A 244 -8.28 35.44 26.23
CA PRO A 244 -7.72 36.77 26.46
C PRO A 244 -6.19 36.75 26.62
N GLY A 245 -5.49 37.63 25.91
CA GLY A 245 -4.03 37.73 25.94
C GLY A 245 -3.28 36.70 25.05
N MET A 246 -3.96 35.65 24.59
CA MET A 246 -3.37 34.64 23.71
C MET A 246 -3.57 34.99 22.23
N VAL A 247 -2.65 34.52 21.39
CA VAL A 247 -2.66 34.65 19.94
C VAL A 247 -2.59 33.26 19.34
N VAL A 248 -3.55 32.95 18.46
CA VAL A 248 -3.54 31.70 17.71
C VAL A 248 -2.39 31.72 16.71
N TYR A 249 -1.52 30.72 16.77
CA TYR A 249 -0.45 30.58 15.79
C TYR A 249 -1.00 30.18 14.41
N SER A 250 -0.82 31.04 13.41
CA SER A 250 -1.32 30.87 12.04
C SER A 250 -0.21 30.98 10.99
N GLY A 251 0.94 30.34 11.27
CA GLY A 251 2.02 30.22 10.28
C GLY A 251 1.64 29.40 9.06
N ARG A 252 2.50 29.41 8.03
CA ARG A 252 2.34 28.59 6.83
C ARG A 252 2.90 27.18 7.06
N ALA A 253 2.11 26.16 6.76
CA ALA A 253 2.59 24.79 6.58
C ALA A 253 2.89 24.55 5.08
N LEU A 254 3.98 23.85 4.80
CA LEU A 254 4.38 23.50 3.44
C LEU A 254 3.54 22.33 2.90
N GLY A 255 3.12 22.42 1.64
CA GLY A 255 2.49 21.28 0.95
C GLY A 255 3.49 20.14 0.73
N CYS A 256 3.01 18.89 0.62
CA CYS A 256 3.92 17.77 0.35
C CYS A 256 4.50 17.81 -1.07
N ASN A 257 3.87 18.54 -1.98
CA ASN A 257 4.30 18.83 -3.35
C ASN A 257 5.19 20.09 -3.48
N GLU A 258 5.53 20.74 -2.37
CA GLU A 258 6.38 21.94 -2.37
C GLU A 258 7.82 21.61 -1.95
N ASN A 259 8.78 22.36 -2.49
CA ASN A 259 10.16 22.33 -2.02
C ASN A 259 10.26 23.03 -0.66
N THR A 260 11.21 22.59 0.16
CA THR A 260 11.41 23.13 1.49
C THR A 260 12.24 24.40 1.49
N THR A 261 12.09 25.20 2.56
CA THR A 261 12.80 26.47 2.71
C THR A 261 14.32 26.29 2.81
N THR A 262 14.76 25.11 3.27
CA THR A 262 16.17 24.74 3.41
C THR A 262 16.76 24.07 2.17
N GLY A 263 16.01 23.98 1.06
CA GLY A 263 16.47 23.40 -0.20
C GLY A 263 16.10 21.92 -0.40
N GLY A 264 15.25 21.34 0.46
CA GLY A 264 14.69 20.02 0.26
C GLY A 264 13.75 19.97 -0.94
N GLN A 265 13.76 18.87 -1.68
CA GLN A 265 12.85 18.68 -2.80
C GLN A 265 11.46 18.25 -2.33
N ALA A 266 10.45 18.53 -3.17
CA ALA A 266 9.09 18.04 -3.01
C ALA A 266 9.05 16.51 -2.84
N CYS A 267 8.08 16.04 -2.07
CA CYS A 267 7.95 14.63 -1.72
C CYS A 267 7.53 13.80 -2.94
N SER A 268 7.98 12.55 -2.98
CA SER A 268 7.64 11.63 -4.08
C SER A 268 6.15 11.31 -4.10
N CYS A 269 5.60 10.95 -5.28
CA CYS A 269 4.20 10.52 -5.44
C CYS A 269 3.80 9.37 -4.49
N GLN A 270 4.74 8.50 -4.13
CA GLN A 270 4.51 7.40 -3.18
C GLN A 270 4.18 7.89 -1.77
N ASP A 271 4.77 9.02 -1.38
CA ASP A 271 4.64 9.63 -0.04
C ASP A 271 3.68 10.83 -0.05
N CYS A 272 3.31 11.34 -1.24
CA CYS A 272 2.45 12.51 -1.45
C CYS A 272 1.61 12.36 -2.73
N LYS A 273 0.29 12.20 -2.57
CA LYS A 273 -0.63 12.07 -3.72
C LYS A 273 -0.64 13.30 -4.64
N GLU A 274 -0.43 14.49 -4.07
CA GLU A 274 -0.45 15.76 -4.79
C GLU A 274 0.77 15.93 -5.71
N SER A 275 1.85 15.18 -5.46
CA SER A 275 3.02 15.12 -6.34
C SER A 275 2.85 14.14 -7.51
N CYS A 276 1.73 13.43 -7.61
CA CYS A 276 1.53 12.42 -8.64
C CYS A 276 1.16 13.04 -9.99
N PRO A 277 1.81 12.62 -11.09
CA PRO A 277 1.36 13.01 -12.42
C PRO A 277 -0.02 12.41 -12.72
N ALA A 278 -0.78 13.06 -13.60
CA ALA A 278 -2.01 12.48 -14.11
C ALA A 278 -1.70 11.16 -14.84
N LEU A 279 -2.39 10.09 -14.47
CA LEU A 279 -2.18 8.78 -15.09
C LEU A 279 -2.78 8.79 -16.51
N PRO A 280 -2.07 8.22 -17.51
CA PRO A 280 -2.70 7.93 -18.79
C PRO A 280 -3.84 6.93 -18.59
N PRO A 281 -4.87 6.95 -19.46
CA PRO A 281 -5.94 5.95 -19.39
C PRO A 281 -5.35 4.55 -19.50
N LEU A 282 -5.86 3.63 -18.66
CA LEU A 282 -5.42 2.24 -18.68
C LEU A 282 -5.67 1.65 -20.08
N PRO A 283 -4.74 0.85 -20.63
CA PRO A 283 -4.98 0.16 -21.88
C PRO A 283 -6.20 -0.75 -21.69
N GLU A 284 -7.08 -0.75 -22.68
CA GLU A 284 -8.25 -1.63 -22.67
C GLU A 284 -7.81 -3.09 -22.52
N PRO A 285 -8.56 -3.91 -21.77
CA PRO A 285 -8.26 -5.33 -21.64
C PRO A 285 -8.20 -5.99 -23.02
N ALA A 286 -7.37 -7.02 -23.16
CA ALA A 286 -7.29 -7.79 -24.40
C ALA A 286 -8.69 -8.27 -24.79
N LYS A 287 -9.13 -7.89 -25.99
CA LYS A 287 -10.44 -8.29 -26.50
C LYS A 287 -10.53 -9.82 -26.49
N PRO A 288 -11.70 -10.39 -26.19
CA PRO A 288 -11.90 -11.84 -26.26
C PRO A 288 -11.58 -12.37 -27.66
N PHE A 289 -11.39 -13.68 -27.77
CA PHE A 289 -11.06 -14.34 -29.03
C PHE A 289 -12.03 -13.91 -30.14
N ALA A 290 -11.52 -13.16 -31.11
CA ALA A 290 -12.29 -12.61 -32.20
C ALA A 290 -11.60 -12.93 -33.53
N VAL A 291 -12.40 -13.20 -34.56
CA VAL A 291 -11.94 -13.40 -35.93
C VAL A 291 -12.50 -12.24 -36.76
N GLY A 292 -11.67 -11.25 -37.06
CA GLY A 292 -12.12 -9.99 -37.65
C GLY A 292 -12.97 -9.17 -36.67
N GLN A 293 -14.24 -8.94 -37.01
CA GLN A 293 -15.22 -8.20 -36.19
C GLN A 293 -16.21 -9.12 -35.46
N LEU A 294 -16.10 -10.45 -35.64
CA LEU A 294 -17.02 -11.43 -35.06
C LEU A 294 -16.37 -12.14 -33.87
N ASP A 295 -17.20 -12.55 -32.92
CA ASP A 295 -16.80 -13.45 -31.84
C ASP A 295 -16.26 -14.76 -32.44
N GLY A 296 -15.05 -15.15 -32.06
CA GLY A 296 -14.37 -16.30 -32.63
C GLY A 296 -15.06 -17.63 -32.28
N VAL A 297 -15.75 -17.72 -31.14
CA VAL A 297 -16.57 -18.89 -30.78
C VAL A 297 -17.76 -18.98 -31.72
N LEU A 298 -18.38 -17.85 -32.05
CA LEU A 298 -19.48 -17.80 -33.02
C LEU A 298 -19.03 -18.28 -34.40
N VAL A 299 -17.84 -17.89 -34.86
CA VAL A 299 -17.27 -18.38 -36.13
C VAL A 299 -17.06 -19.90 -36.10
N ILE A 300 -16.52 -20.44 -35.01
CA ILE A 300 -16.36 -21.90 -34.85
C ILE A 300 -17.72 -22.61 -34.91
N CYS A 301 -18.73 -22.09 -34.22
CA CYS A 301 -20.08 -22.66 -34.24
C CYS A 301 -20.68 -22.67 -35.65
N ILE A 302 -20.52 -21.60 -36.44
CA ILE A 302 -20.99 -21.53 -37.82
C ILE A 302 -20.30 -22.58 -38.70
N ILE A 303 -18.99 -22.74 -38.58
CA ILE A 303 -18.22 -23.73 -39.35
C ILE A 303 -18.72 -25.14 -39.03
N VAL A 304 -18.84 -25.48 -37.75
CA VAL A 304 -19.31 -26.81 -37.31
C VAL A 304 -20.72 -27.08 -37.82
N PHE A 305 -21.64 -26.12 -37.65
CA PHE A 305 -23.02 -26.26 -38.12
C PHE A 305 -23.11 -26.43 -39.64
N SER A 306 -22.31 -25.68 -40.40
CA SER A 306 -22.27 -25.76 -41.86
C SER A 306 -21.78 -27.12 -42.34
N CYS A 307 -20.71 -27.65 -41.73
CA CYS A 307 -20.19 -28.99 -42.04
C CYS A 307 -21.23 -30.08 -41.74
N LEU A 308 -21.86 -30.05 -40.57
CA LEU A 308 -22.88 -31.04 -40.19
C LEU A 308 -24.11 -30.99 -41.11
N SER A 309 -24.56 -29.78 -41.46
CA SER A 309 -25.70 -29.58 -42.38
C SER A 309 -25.38 -30.12 -43.78
N ALA A 310 -24.17 -29.89 -44.29
CA ALA A 310 -23.73 -30.40 -45.58
C ALA A 310 -23.69 -31.93 -45.62
N VAL A 311 -23.16 -32.57 -44.57
CA VAL A 311 -23.15 -34.04 -44.43
C VAL A 311 -24.57 -34.59 -44.39
N PHE A 312 -25.46 -33.98 -43.61
CA PHE A 312 -26.85 -34.41 -43.51
C PHE A 312 -27.60 -34.27 -44.84
N LEU A 313 -27.46 -33.12 -45.50
CA LEU A 313 -28.08 -32.88 -46.80
C LEU A 313 -27.52 -33.83 -47.87
N GLY A 314 -26.21 -34.07 -47.86
CA GLY A 314 -25.56 -35.05 -48.73
C GLY A 314 -26.11 -36.47 -48.53
N PHE A 315 -26.34 -36.87 -47.27
CA PHE A 315 -26.96 -38.15 -46.94
C PHE A 315 -28.41 -38.24 -47.47
N LEU A 316 -29.21 -37.18 -47.29
CA LEU A 316 -30.58 -37.15 -47.82
C LEU A 316 -30.60 -37.22 -49.35
N ILE A 317 -29.76 -36.43 -50.03
CA ILE A 317 -29.65 -36.46 -51.50
C ILE A 317 -29.23 -37.86 -51.97
N PHE A 318 -28.28 -38.49 -51.28
CA PHE A 318 -27.86 -39.85 -51.59
C PHE A 318 -29.01 -40.85 -51.45
N LYS A 319 -29.79 -40.77 -50.36
CA LYS A 319 -30.98 -41.61 -50.13
C LYS A 319 -32.05 -41.39 -51.21
N PHE A 320 -32.38 -40.14 -51.52
CA PHE A 320 -33.35 -39.80 -52.57
C PHE A 320 -32.92 -40.30 -53.95
N LYS A 321 -31.64 -40.12 -54.33
CA LYS A 321 -31.11 -40.64 -55.59
C LYS A 321 -31.15 -42.16 -55.65
N ARG A 322 -30.79 -42.86 -54.56
CA ARG A 322 -30.87 -44.33 -54.48
C ARG A 322 -32.31 -44.82 -54.59
N GLN A 323 -33.25 -44.18 -53.90
CA GLN A 323 -34.67 -44.56 -53.92
C GLN A 323 -35.31 -44.30 -55.30
N HIS A 324 -34.97 -43.19 -55.95
CA HIS A 324 -35.46 -42.88 -57.29
C HIS A 324 -34.85 -43.82 -58.35
N SER A 325 -33.57 -44.21 -58.23
CA SER A 325 -32.97 -45.24 -59.11
C SER A 325 -33.69 -46.57 -58.94
N LYS A 326 -33.88 -47.05 -57.69
CA LYS A 326 -34.62 -48.29 -57.41
C LYS A 326 -36.05 -48.27 -57.95
N ARG A 327 -36.74 -47.12 -57.87
CA ARG A 327 -38.11 -46.98 -58.39
C ARG A 327 -38.13 -47.03 -59.93
N LYS A 328 -37.13 -46.46 -60.59
CA LYS A 328 -36.97 -46.48 -62.06
C LYS A 328 -36.55 -47.86 -62.59
N ASP A 329 -35.78 -48.62 -61.82
CA ASP A 329 -35.40 -50.00 -62.15
C ASP A 329 -36.56 -50.99 -61.92
N SER A 330 -37.36 -50.80 -60.86
CA SER A 330 -38.57 -51.58 -60.61
C SER A 330 -39.69 -51.36 -61.64
N GLU A 331 -39.73 -50.20 -62.30
CA GLU A 331 -40.70 -49.89 -63.36
C GLU A 331 -40.28 -50.43 -64.74
N LYS A 332 -38.99 -50.79 -64.91
CA LYS A 332 -38.46 -51.41 -66.14
C LYS A 332 -38.36 -52.94 -66.07
N GLY A 333 -38.46 -53.54 -64.88
CA GLY A 333 -38.58 -54.99 -64.67
C GLY A 333 -40.01 -55.49 -64.95
N GLY A 334 -40.46 -55.38 -66.20
CA GLY A 334 -41.78 -55.83 -66.63
C GLY A 334 -41.97 -57.35 -66.52
N HIS A 335 -43.12 -57.74 -65.94
CA HIS A 335 -43.73 -59.07 -65.99
C HIS A 335 -43.53 -59.75 -67.36
N LYS A 336 -42.80 -60.87 -67.40
CA LYS A 336 -42.97 -61.86 -68.48
C LYS A 336 -44.23 -62.67 -68.19
N LYS A 337 -45.26 -62.50 -69.01
CA LYS A 337 -46.40 -63.42 -69.13
C LYS A 337 -46.12 -64.41 -70.26
N ASP A 338 -46.17 -65.69 -69.95
CA ASP A 338 -46.24 -66.79 -70.90
C ASP A 338 -47.68 -67.03 -71.36
N ARG A 339 -47.82 -67.79 -72.44
CA ARG A 339 -48.99 -67.76 -73.34
C ARG A 339 -50.25 -68.47 -72.82
N ASN A 340 -50.27 -68.91 -71.55
CA ASN A 340 -51.37 -69.72 -71.00
C ASN A 340 -51.97 -69.25 -69.66
N GLY A 341 -51.68 -68.02 -69.21
CA GLY A 341 -52.60 -67.30 -68.32
C GLY A 341 -52.89 -67.87 -66.92
N ASN A 342 -51.98 -68.64 -66.31
CA ASN A 342 -52.07 -69.00 -64.88
C ASN A 342 -50.85 -68.49 -64.09
N THR A 343 -51.09 -67.91 -62.92
CA THR A 343 -50.06 -67.50 -61.95
C THR A 343 -49.71 -68.67 -61.02
N VAL A 344 -48.47 -69.18 -61.12
CA VAL A 344 -47.90 -70.10 -60.13
C VAL A 344 -47.16 -69.29 -59.08
N SER A 345 -47.51 -69.49 -57.82
CA SER A 345 -46.77 -68.99 -56.67
C SER A 345 -45.42 -69.69 -56.52
N GLU A 346 -44.45 -68.90 -56.07
CA GLU A 346 -43.13 -69.28 -55.52
C GLU A 346 -41.98 -69.56 -56.51
N ALA A 347 -41.04 -68.62 -56.55
CA ALA A 347 -39.62 -68.93 -56.63
C ALA A 347 -38.80 -67.75 -56.10
N HIS A 348 -37.90 -68.06 -55.16
CA HIS A 348 -36.75 -67.31 -54.69
C HIS A 348 -36.29 -66.17 -55.64
N PRO A 349 -36.01 -64.95 -55.13
CA PRO A 349 -35.48 -63.89 -55.98
C PRO A 349 -34.06 -64.30 -56.41
N ILE A 350 -33.94 -64.76 -57.65
CA ILE A 350 -32.66 -64.90 -58.33
C ILE A 350 -32.16 -63.47 -58.56
N ILE A 351 -31.20 -63.04 -57.73
CA ILE A 351 -30.54 -61.74 -57.85
C ILE A 351 -29.75 -61.75 -59.17
N ASP A 352 -30.15 -60.89 -60.11
CA ASP A 352 -29.46 -60.68 -61.39
C ASP A 352 -28.16 -59.88 -61.12
N PRO A 353 -26.98 -60.29 -61.65
CA PRO A 353 -25.67 -59.71 -61.33
C PRO A 353 -25.49 -58.21 -61.63
N LYS A 354 -26.48 -57.52 -62.22
CA LYS A 354 -26.47 -56.06 -62.44
C LYS A 354 -27.05 -55.23 -61.29
N ASP A 355 -27.72 -55.84 -60.31
CA ASP A 355 -28.32 -55.14 -59.15
C ASP A 355 -27.35 -54.96 -57.96
N ILE A 356 -26.11 -55.42 -58.10
CA ILE A 356 -25.08 -55.30 -57.06
C ILE A 356 -24.45 -53.91 -57.18
N SER A 357 -24.72 -53.05 -56.19
CA SER A 357 -24.18 -51.69 -56.13
C SER A 357 -22.65 -51.73 -56.23
N CYS A 358 -22.00 -50.75 -56.86
CA CYS A 358 -20.53 -50.69 -56.96
C CYS A 358 -19.87 -50.79 -55.57
N THR A 359 -20.55 -50.25 -54.54
CA THR A 359 -20.20 -50.40 -53.13
C THR A 359 -20.32 -51.83 -52.63
N ASP A 360 -21.31 -52.61 -53.10
CA ASP A 360 -21.52 -54.00 -52.69
C ASP A 360 -20.47 -54.90 -53.37
N ARG A 361 -20.08 -54.59 -54.62
CA ARG A 361 -18.99 -55.28 -55.32
C ARG A 361 -17.62 -54.96 -54.70
N ASN A 362 -17.37 -53.70 -54.37
CA ASN A 362 -16.15 -53.31 -53.66
C ASN A 362 -16.16 -53.84 -52.22
N SER A 363 -17.31 -53.86 -51.54
CA SER A 363 -17.46 -54.44 -50.21
C SER A 363 -17.16 -55.94 -50.24
N LEU A 364 -17.73 -56.67 -51.21
CA LEU A 364 -17.50 -58.09 -51.40
C LEU A 364 -16.03 -58.37 -51.74
N ALA A 365 -15.42 -57.59 -52.63
CA ALA A 365 -14.01 -57.69 -52.96
C ALA A 365 -13.10 -57.37 -51.75
N THR A 366 -13.42 -56.35 -50.96
CA THR A 366 -12.67 -56.05 -49.73
C THR A 366 -12.88 -57.12 -48.67
N GLN A 367 -14.07 -57.71 -48.58
CA GLN A 367 -14.39 -58.76 -47.62
C GLN A 367 -13.72 -60.08 -48.02
N GLU A 368 -13.66 -60.40 -49.30
CA GLU A 368 -12.90 -61.54 -49.84
C GLU A 368 -11.40 -61.33 -49.69
N PHE A 369 -10.88 -60.13 -49.97
CA PHE A 369 -9.46 -59.80 -49.80
C PHE A 369 -9.03 -59.86 -48.33
N LEU A 370 -9.74 -59.14 -47.44
CA LEU A 370 -9.47 -59.17 -46.00
C LEU A 370 -9.70 -60.58 -45.45
N GLY A 371 -10.73 -61.28 -45.92
CA GLY A 371 -11.01 -62.66 -45.52
C GLY A 371 -9.91 -63.61 -45.93
N SER A 372 -9.42 -63.55 -47.17
CA SER A 372 -8.31 -64.36 -47.67
C SER A 372 -7.01 -64.02 -46.93
N PHE A 373 -6.72 -62.72 -46.75
CA PHE A 373 -5.53 -62.25 -46.05
C PHE A 373 -5.53 -62.67 -44.58
N PHE A 374 -6.59 -62.40 -43.83
CA PHE A 374 -6.69 -62.79 -42.42
C PHE A 374 -6.81 -64.30 -42.25
N ARG A 375 -7.38 -65.03 -43.22
CA ARG A 375 -7.38 -66.50 -43.21
C ARG A 375 -5.97 -67.05 -43.43
N ALA A 376 -5.23 -66.55 -44.42
CA ALA A 376 -3.85 -66.96 -44.66
C ALA A 376 -2.93 -66.59 -43.48
N TRP A 377 -3.07 -65.37 -42.97
CA TRP A 377 -2.32 -64.90 -41.80
C TRP A 377 -2.69 -65.69 -40.53
N GLY A 378 -3.99 -65.93 -40.31
CA GLY A 378 -4.49 -66.73 -39.20
C GLY A 378 -4.06 -68.20 -39.28
N THR A 379 -4.09 -68.82 -40.46
CA THR A 379 -3.58 -70.19 -40.68
C THR A 379 -2.08 -70.26 -40.44
N MET A 380 -1.30 -69.30 -40.96
CA MET A 380 0.14 -69.20 -40.69
C MET A 380 0.44 -69.06 -39.18
N MET A 381 -0.38 -68.29 -38.45
CA MET A 381 -0.24 -68.16 -36.99
C MET A 381 -0.66 -69.44 -36.24
N ALA A 382 -1.68 -70.15 -36.73
CA ALA A 382 -2.24 -71.35 -36.12
C ALA A 382 -1.44 -72.64 -36.41
N GLU A 383 -0.65 -72.69 -37.48
CA GLU A 383 0.23 -73.82 -37.81
C GLU A 383 1.41 -73.95 -36.83
N ASN A 384 1.83 -72.85 -36.21
CA ASN A 384 2.97 -72.81 -35.29
C ASN A 384 2.69 -71.93 -34.05
N PRO A 385 1.63 -72.24 -33.25
CA PRO A 385 1.14 -71.33 -32.21
C PRO A 385 2.19 -71.07 -31.12
N VAL A 386 3.00 -72.08 -30.78
CA VAL A 386 4.06 -71.95 -29.77
C VAL A 386 5.17 -70.98 -30.22
N LYS A 387 5.59 -71.03 -31.49
CA LYS A 387 6.62 -70.12 -32.03
C LYS A 387 6.13 -68.68 -32.10
N VAL A 388 4.87 -68.49 -32.49
CA VAL A 388 4.23 -67.18 -32.56
C VAL A 388 4.07 -66.57 -31.17
N LEU A 389 3.58 -67.34 -30.20
CA LEU A 389 3.48 -66.87 -28.81
C LEU A 389 4.84 -66.48 -28.24
N LEU A 390 5.88 -67.27 -28.51
CA LEU A 390 7.24 -66.96 -28.09
C LEU A 390 7.78 -65.69 -28.76
N ALA A 391 7.56 -65.51 -30.06
CA ALA A 391 7.94 -64.29 -30.77
C ALA A 391 7.21 -63.05 -30.24
N CYS A 392 5.89 -63.13 -30.02
CA CYS A 392 5.10 -62.05 -29.40
C CYS A 392 5.58 -61.73 -27.99
N LEU A 393 5.87 -62.76 -27.17
CA LEU A 393 6.42 -62.59 -25.83
C LEU A 393 7.76 -61.84 -25.87
N VAL A 394 8.67 -62.22 -26.77
CA VAL A 394 9.96 -61.55 -26.95
C VAL A 394 9.76 -60.08 -27.32
N VAL A 395 8.85 -59.78 -28.26
CA VAL A 395 8.56 -58.39 -28.67
C VAL A 395 8.00 -57.57 -27.50
N VAL A 396 7.04 -58.11 -26.75
CA VAL A 396 6.46 -57.45 -25.57
C VAL A 396 7.53 -57.21 -24.51
N VAL A 397 8.40 -58.18 -24.22
CA VAL A 397 9.49 -58.03 -23.25
C VAL A 397 10.48 -56.96 -23.71
N VAL A 398 10.86 -56.93 -24.99
CA VAL A 398 11.75 -55.90 -25.55
C VAL A 398 11.17 -54.50 -25.37
N PHE A 399 9.88 -54.29 -25.62
CA PHE A 399 9.23 -53.01 -25.39
C PHE A 399 9.05 -52.69 -23.89
N ALA A 400 8.77 -53.69 -23.07
CA ALA A 400 8.62 -53.53 -21.62
C ALA A 400 9.92 -53.14 -20.91
N ILE A 401 11.09 -53.54 -21.44
CA ILE A 401 12.40 -53.11 -20.90
C ILE A 401 12.52 -51.57 -20.88
N GLY A 402 11.90 -50.87 -21.84
CA GLY A 402 11.90 -49.41 -21.90
C GLY A 402 11.22 -48.73 -20.69
N LEU A 403 10.30 -49.42 -20.00
CA LEU A 403 9.62 -48.89 -18.82
C LEU A 403 10.55 -48.72 -17.62
N TYR A 404 11.70 -49.41 -17.59
CA TYR A 404 12.71 -49.21 -16.54
C TYR A 404 13.26 -47.77 -16.53
N LYS A 405 13.23 -47.09 -17.69
CA LYS A 405 13.69 -45.70 -17.82
C LYS A 405 12.55 -44.67 -17.81
N ILE A 406 11.38 -45.02 -17.27
CA ILE A 406 10.30 -44.05 -17.15
C ILE A 406 10.64 -43.00 -16.08
N GLU A 407 10.75 -41.75 -16.49
CA GLU A 407 10.95 -40.61 -15.58
C GLU A 407 9.62 -39.86 -15.45
N LEU A 408 9.07 -39.86 -14.24
CA LEU A 408 7.81 -39.20 -13.93
C LEU A 408 8.08 -37.78 -13.42
N THR A 409 7.76 -36.78 -14.23
CA THR A 409 7.78 -35.38 -13.79
C THR A 409 6.56 -35.09 -12.91
N THR A 410 6.78 -34.97 -11.61
CA THR A 410 5.73 -34.66 -10.62
C THR A 410 5.68 -33.18 -10.23
N ASP A 411 6.67 -32.40 -10.64
CA ASP A 411 6.71 -30.96 -10.38
C ASP A 411 5.61 -30.24 -11.18
N PRO A 412 4.59 -29.66 -10.53
CA PRO A 412 3.49 -28.99 -11.22
C PRO A 412 3.99 -27.80 -12.04
N VAL A 413 5.09 -27.14 -11.65
CA VAL A 413 5.63 -26.03 -12.42
C VAL A 413 6.16 -26.52 -13.77
N GLN A 414 6.81 -27.68 -13.80
CA GLN A 414 7.29 -28.29 -15.04
C GLN A 414 6.17 -28.86 -15.88
N LEU A 415 5.16 -29.45 -15.25
CA LEU A 415 4.01 -30.03 -15.94
C LEU A 415 3.13 -28.97 -16.61
N TRP A 416 2.93 -27.82 -15.94
CA TRP A 416 1.98 -26.80 -16.36
C TRP A 416 2.61 -25.55 -17.01
N SER A 417 3.95 -25.49 -17.14
CA SER A 417 4.63 -24.41 -17.88
C SER A 417 5.22 -24.90 -19.20
N VAL A 418 4.43 -24.88 -20.28
CA VAL A 418 4.91 -25.31 -21.61
C VAL A 418 4.59 -24.27 -22.67
N SER A 419 5.57 -23.42 -23.00
CA SER A 419 5.89 -22.96 -24.37
C SER A 419 7.14 -22.05 -24.35
N PRO A 420 7.89 -21.90 -25.45
CA PRO A 420 9.05 -21.00 -25.54
C PRO A 420 8.76 -19.52 -25.23
N SER A 421 7.48 -19.09 -25.27
CA SER A 421 7.05 -17.77 -24.77
C SER A 421 7.02 -17.69 -23.22
N ALA A 422 6.97 -18.83 -22.53
CA ALA A 422 7.24 -18.94 -21.10
C ALA A 422 8.74 -18.86 -20.76
N ALA A 423 9.64 -18.76 -21.76
CA ALA A 423 11.05 -18.49 -21.51
C ALA A 423 11.27 -17.15 -20.78
N ALA A 424 10.41 -16.15 -20.98
CA ALA A 424 10.46 -14.90 -20.21
C ALA A 424 10.13 -15.11 -18.72
N ALA A 425 9.19 -16.01 -18.41
CA ALA A 425 8.86 -16.40 -17.04
C ALA A 425 9.95 -17.29 -16.42
N ARG A 426 10.56 -18.19 -17.20
CA ARG A 426 11.72 -18.99 -16.77
C ARG A 426 12.96 -18.14 -16.54
N LEU A 427 13.28 -17.18 -17.41
CA LEU A 427 14.41 -16.25 -17.24
C LEU A 427 14.24 -15.37 -16.00
N LYS A 428 13.03 -14.88 -15.72
CA LYS A 428 12.70 -14.16 -14.47
C LYS A 428 12.79 -15.08 -13.25
N GLY A 429 12.29 -16.31 -13.37
CA GLY A 429 12.38 -17.35 -12.34
C GLY A 429 13.83 -17.70 -12.00
N THR A 430 14.65 -18.02 -13.00
CA THR A 430 16.08 -18.35 -12.84
C THR A 430 16.89 -17.16 -12.30
N SER A 431 16.56 -15.94 -12.73
CA SER A 431 17.17 -14.72 -12.18
C SER A 431 16.78 -14.48 -10.72
N MET A 432 15.56 -14.84 -10.30
CA MET A 432 15.11 -14.76 -8.90
C MET A 432 15.61 -15.91 -8.03
N THR A 433 15.77 -17.13 -8.56
CA THR A 433 16.30 -18.29 -7.83
C THR A 433 17.81 -18.25 -7.64
N ASN A 434 18.54 -17.43 -8.41
CA ASN A 434 19.96 -17.13 -8.15
C ASN A 434 20.17 -16.15 -6.97
N ARG A 435 19.11 -15.75 -6.26
CA ARG A 435 19.26 -15.11 -4.93
C ARG A 435 19.71 -16.17 -3.91
N PRO A 436 20.40 -15.78 -2.82
CA PRO A 436 20.94 -16.70 -1.82
C PRO A 436 19.91 -17.64 -1.18
N THR A 437 18.62 -17.34 -1.29
CA THR A 437 17.53 -18.14 -0.72
C THR A 437 16.32 -18.17 -1.67
N PRO A 438 15.79 -19.36 -2.02
CA PRO A 438 14.52 -19.47 -2.73
C PRO A 438 13.35 -18.95 -1.86
N PHE A 439 12.22 -18.61 -2.50
CA PHE A 439 11.02 -18.19 -1.78
C PHE A 439 10.58 -19.26 -0.75
N PRO A 440 10.31 -18.88 0.50
CA PRO A 440 9.94 -19.82 1.55
C PRO A 440 8.56 -20.44 1.25
N ARG A 441 8.44 -21.76 1.47
CA ARG A 441 7.13 -22.45 1.46
C ARG A 441 6.34 -22.00 2.69
N ARG A 442 5.18 -21.40 2.49
CA ARG A 442 4.23 -21.14 3.59
C ARG A 442 3.37 -22.38 3.80
N THR A 443 3.49 -23.00 4.97
CA THR A 443 2.50 -23.97 5.44
C THR A 443 1.37 -23.20 6.10
N SER A 444 0.16 -23.24 5.54
CA SER A 444 -1.03 -22.79 6.26
C SER A 444 -1.33 -23.82 7.35
N SER A 445 -1.00 -23.52 8.60
CA SER A 445 -1.67 -24.13 9.74
C SER A 445 -3.06 -23.51 9.81
N SER A 446 -4.03 -24.17 9.19
CA SER A 446 -5.46 -23.89 9.39
C SER A 446 -5.92 -24.29 10.77
#